data_AF-A0A075JUY2-F1
#
_entry.id   AF-A0A075JUY2-F1
#
_cell.length_a   1.000
_cell.length_b   1.000
_cell.length_c   1.000
_cell.angle_alpha   90.00
_cell.angle_beta   90.00
_cell.angle_gamma   90.00
#
_symmetry.space_group_name_H-M   'P 1'
#
loop_
_entity.id
_entity.type
_entity.pdbx_description
1 polymer ?
#
loop_
_entity_poly.entity_id
_entity_poly.type
_entity_poly.pdbx_seq_one_letter_code
_entity_poly.pdbx_strand_id
1 'polypeptide(L)'
;MAEKLPYITFWSFIIFGLLSYWWFFFEEYGAIVTVGITFLCGLFAGFIAILQRNRKLIVLSILLMLSPWIMFLVINFFNNYYL
;
A
#
# COMPACT_ATOMS: atom_id res chain seq x y z
N MET A 1 -25.41 -5.41 10.64
CA MET A 1 -24.44 -5.93 9.64
C MET A 1 -23.75 -4.82 8.84
N ALA A 2 -24.41 -3.69 8.56
CA ALA A 2 -23.85 -2.59 7.75
C ALA A 2 -22.56 -1.95 8.30
N GLU A 3 -22.36 -1.96 9.63
CA GLU A 3 -21.18 -1.35 10.26
C GLU A 3 -19.86 -2.09 9.98
N LYS A 4 -19.93 -3.38 9.62
CA LYS A 4 -18.75 -4.21 9.33
C LYS A 4 -18.29 -4.14 7.87
N LEU A 5 -19.19 -3.76 6.95
CA LEU A 5 -18.88 -3.62 5.53
C LEU A 5 -17.70 -2.69 5.26
N PRO A 6 -17.65 -1.44 5.77
CA PRO A 6 -16.54 -0.55 5.46
C PRO A 6 -15.21 -1.07 6.03
N TYR A 7 -15.24 -1.84 7.12
CA TYR A 7 -14.04 -2.48 7.67
C TYR A 7 -13.53 -3.61 6.76
N ILE A 8 -14.42 -4.45 6.22
CA ILE A 8 -14.05 -5.51 5.28
C ILE A 8 -13.47 -4.88 4.00
N THR A 9 -14.13 -3.84 3.47
CA THR A 9 -13.65 -3.11 2.29
C THR A 9 -12.27 -2.49 2.53
N PHE A 10 -12.04 -1.87 3.68
CA PHE A 10 -10.73 -1.36 4.07
C PHE A 10 -9.65 -2.45 3.99
N TRP A 11 -9.88 -3.59 4.62
CA TRP A 11 -8.90 -4.69 4.63
C TRP A 11 -8.66 -5.28 3.25
N SER A 12 -9.68 -5.34 2.38
CA SER A 12 -9.48 -5.77 1.00
C SER A 12 -8.51 -4.84 0.25
N PHE A 13 -8.65 -3.51 0.40
CA PHE A 13 -7.71 -2.57 -0.24
C PHE A 13 -6.28 -2.71 0.29
N ILE A 14 -6.10 -2.95 1.59
CA ILE A 14 -4.77 -3.24 2.15
C ILE A 14 -4.18 -4.50 1.53
N ILE A 15 -4.95 -5.58 1.45
CA ILE A 15 -4.49 -6.87 0.89
C ILE A 15 -4.16 -6.72 -0.59
N PHE A 16 -4.99 -6.04 -1.38
CA PHE A 16 -4.73 -5.79 -2.81
C PHE A 16 -3.48 -4.94 -3.02
N GLY A 17 -3.27 -3.91 -2.20
CA GLY A 17 -2.05 -3.11 -2.20
C GLY A 17 -0.81 -3.97 -1.93
N LEU A 18 -0.86 -4.86 -0.95
CA LEU A 18 0.24 -5.78 -0.65
C LEU A 18 0.46 -6.83 -1.76
N LEU A 19 -0.60 -7.36 -2.35
CA LEU A 19 -0.50 -8.30 -3.48
C LEU A 19 0.13 -7.65 -4.72
N SER A 20 0.03 -6.33 -4.87
CA SER A 20 0.67 -5.63 -5.99
C SER A 20 2.20 -5.71 -5.97
N TYR A 21 2.81 -6.07 -4.83
CA TYR A 21 4.26 -6.33 -4.76
C TYR A 21 4.67 -7.60 -5.50
N TRP A 22 3.74 -8.50 -5.82
CA TRP A 22 4.05 -9.63 -6.69
C TRP A 22 4.53 -9.13 -8.05
N TRP A 23 3.85 -8.15 -8.64
CA TRP A 23 4.26 -7.55 -9.90
C TRP A 23 5.64 -6.88 -9.83
N PHE A 24 5.98 -6.28 -8.69
CA PHE A 24 7.29 -5.66 -8.47
C PHE A 24 8.47 -6.59 -8.80
N PHE A 25 8.38 -7.87 -8.42
CA PHE A 25 9.48 -8.83 -8.55
C PHE A 25 9.53 -9.54 -9.90
N PHE A 26 8.40 -9.67 -10.59
CA PHE A 26 8.28 -10.54 -11.77
C PHE A 26 8.12 -9.77 -13.10
N GLU A 27 7.79 -8.48 -13.07
CA GLU A 27 7.62 -7.67 -14.28
C GLU A 27 8.58 -6.47 -14.33
N GLU A 28 9.07 -6.15 -15.53
CA GLU A 28 9.98 -5.01 -15.78
C GLU A 28 9.36 -3.65 -15.42
N TYR A 29 8.04 -3.50 -15.59
CA TYR A 29 7.28 -2.31 -15.18
C TYR A 29 6.64 -2.47 -13.79
N GLY A 30 6.95 -3.57 -13.10
CA GLY A 30 6.36 -3.93 -11.82
C GLY A 30 6.45 -2.81 -10.79
N ALA A 31 7.58 -2.09 -10.75
CA ALA A 31 7.77 -1.02 -9.78
C ALA A 31 6.79 0.15 -9.93
N ILE A 32 6.53 0.61 -11.16
CA ILE A 32 5.56 1.68 -11.43
C ILE A 32 4.14 1.20 -11.14
N VAL A 33 3.83 -0.04 -11.51
CA VAL A 33 2.53 -0.67 -11.27
C VAL A 33 2.25 -0.79 -9.77
N THR A 34 3.21 -1.30 -8.99
CA THR A 34 3.10 -1.42 -7.53
C THR A 34 2.92 -0.06 -6.87
N VAL A 35 3.69 0.97 -7.27
CA VAL A 35 3.51 2.34 -6.73
C VAL A 35 2.11 2.86 -7.04
N GLY A 36 1.63 2.71 -8.28
CA GLY A 36 0.29 3.14 -8.67
C GLY A 36 -0.81 2.44 -7.88
N ILE A 37 -0.73 1.11 -7.76
CA ILE A 37 -1.76 0.31 -7.08
C ILE A 37 -1.76 0.58 -5.57
N THR A 38 -0.61 0.60 -4.91
CA THR A 38 -0.50 0.90 -3.47
C THR A 38 -0.94 2.32 -3.15
N PHE A 39 -0.65 3.30 -4.02
CA PHE A 39 -1.10 4.68 -3.86
C PHE A 39 -2.63 4.77 -3.97
N LEU A 40 -3.23 4.16 -5.00
CA LEU A 40 -4.69 4.14 -5.16
C LEU A 40 -5.38 3.41 -4.01
N CYS A 41 -4.90 2.21 -3.66
CA CYS A 41 -5.45 1.44 -2.54
C CYS A 41 -5.33 2.19 -1.22
N GLY A 42 -4.19 2.84 -0.98
CA GLY A 42 -3.97 3.67 0.20
C GLY A 42 -4.89 4.89 0.25
N LEU A 43 -5.14 5.57 -0.88
CA LEU A 43 -6.11 6.66 -0.96
C LEU A 43 -7.54 6.19 -0.61
N PHE A 44 -8.01 5.10 -1.23
CA PHE A 44 -9.36 4.58 -0.98
C PHE A 44 -9.52 4.04 0.44
N ALA A 45 -8.52 3.30 0.94
CA ALA A 45 -8.49 2.83 2.33
C ALA A 45 -8.46 4.01 3.32
N GLY A 46 -7.69 5.06 3.00
CA GLY A 46 -7.59 6.28 3.80
C GLY A 46 -8.92 7.02 3.87
N PHE A 47 -9.64 7.13 2.75
CA PHE A 47 -10.97 7.73 2.71
C PHE A 47 -11.96 6.98 3.61
N ILE A 48 -11.98 5.65 3.54
CA ILE A 48 -12.82 4.80 4.41
C ILE A 48 -12.41 4.98 5.89
N ALA A 49 -11.12 5.06 6.18
CA ALA A 49 -10.62 5.26 7.54
C ALA A 49 -10.99 6.63 8.13
N ILE A 50 -10.99 7.68 7.30
CA ILE A 50 -11.45 9.02 7.67
C ILE A 50 -12.94 9.00 7.99
N LEU A 51 -13.76 8.33 7.15
CA LEU A 51 -15.19 8.17 7.39
C LEU A 51 -15.48 7.43 8.70
N GLN A 52 -14.66 6.42 9.05
CA GLN A 52 -14.74 5.72 10.33
C GLN A 52 -14.15 6.50 11.52
N ARG A 53 -13.55 7.68 11.28
CA ARG A 53 -12.82 8.50 12.27
C ARG A 53 -11.77 7.72 13.06
N ASN A 54 -11.25 6.62 12.50
CA ASN A 54 -10.32 5.74 13.19
C ASN A 54 -8.88 6.08 12.79
N ARG A 55 -8.19 6.82 13.66
CA ARG A 55 -6.82 7.28 13.43
C ARG A 55 -5.84 6.14 13.12
N LYS A 56 -6.04 4.95 13.73
CA LYS A 56 -5.15 3.79 13.49
C LYS A 56 -5.23 3.32 12.04
N LEU A 57 -6.44 3.29 11.47
CA LEU A 57 -6.65 2.90 10.08
C LEU A 57 -6.09 3.93 9.10
N ILE A 58 -6.20 5.23 9.43
CA ILE A 58 -5.62 6.31 8.63
C ILE A 58 -4.10 6.16 8.54
N VAL A 59 -3.44 5.93 9.69
CA VAL A 59 -1.99 5.70 9.73
C VAL A 59 -1.61 4.47 8.89
N LEU A 60 -2.40 3.41 8.95
CA LEU A 60 -2.16 2.19 8.18
C LEU A 60 -2.26 2.43 6.66
N SER A 61 -3.22 3.25 6.22
CA SER A 61 -3.36 3.65 4.81
C SER A 61 -2.18 4.50 4.34
N ILE A 62 -1.73 5.46 5.15
CA ILE A 62 -0.54 6.27 4.84
C ILE A 62 0.70 5.37 4.76
N LEU A 63 0.82 4.40 5.67
CA LEU A 63 1.93 3.45 5.67
C LEU A 63 1.93 2.59 4.40
N LEU A 64 0.74 2.19 3.91
CA LEU A 64 0.61 1.48 2.63
C LEU A 64 1.08 2.36 1.46
N MET A 65 0.72 3.65 1.44
CA MET A 65 1.16 4.58 0.38
C MET A 65 2.67 4.83 0.39
N LEU A 66 3.28 4.84 1.58
CA LEU A 66 4.72 5.01 1.75
C LEU A 66 5.51 3.72 1.56
N SER A 67 4.85 2.57 1.63
CA SER A 67 5.52 1.26 1.52
C SER A 67 6.41 1.09 0.27
N PRO A 68 6.02 1.54 -0.94
CA PRO A 68 6.86 1.33 -2.13
C PRO A 68 8.13 2.16 -2.05
N TRP A 69 8.06 3.36 -1.48
CA TRP A 69 9.19 4.25 -1.30
C TRP A 69 10.21 3.67 -0.33
N ILE A 70 9.74 3.04 0.75
CA ILE A 70 10.61 2.31 1.69
C ILE A 70 11.32 1.18 0.96
N MET A 71 10.59 0.41 0.13
CA MET A 71 11.19 -0.66 -0.66
C MET A 71 12.25 -0.14 -1.64
N PHE A 72 11.97 0.95 -2.36
CA PHE A 72 12.94 1.60 -3.25
C PHE A 72 14.19 2.06 -2.52
N LEU A 73 14.04 2.63 -1.33
CA LEU A 73 15.16 3.08 -0.50
C LEU A 73 16.02 1.89 -0.06
N VAL A 74 15.40 0.80 0.38
CA VAL A 74 16.09 -0.45 0.74
C VAL A 74 16.87 -0.99 -0.45
N ILE A 75 16.25 -1.10 -1.63
CA ILE A 75 16.93 -1.62 -2.83
C ILE A 75 18.12 -0.74 -3.22
N ASN A 76 17.97 0.59 -3.23
CA ASN A 76 19.06 1.51 -3.55
C ASN A 76 20.20 1.47 -2.52
N PHE A 77 19.86 1.29 -1.23
CA PHE A 77 20.84 1.12 -0.18
C PHE A 77 21.64 -0.16 -0.41
N PHE A 78 20.99 -1.31 -0.58
CA PHE A 78 21.68 -2.56 -0.88
C PHE A 78 22.53 -2.45 -2.16
N ASN A 79 22.01 -1.87 -3.25
CA ASN A 79 22.76 -1.77 -4.50
C ASN A 79 24.04 -0.90 -4.38
N ASN A 80 24.03 0.16 -3.56
CA ASN A 80 25.22 1.00 -3.31
C ASN A 80 26.29 0.34 -2.44
N TYR A 81 25.96 -0.70 -1.65
CA TYR A 81 26.93 -1.37 -0.78
C TYR A 81 27.64 -2.56 -1.45
N TYR A 82 27.16 -3.02 -2.61
CA TYR A 82 27.71 -4.19 -3.33
C TYR A 82 28.36 -3.85 -4.68
N LEU A 83 28.60 -2.55 -4.96
CA LEU A 83 29.35 -2.01 -6.10
C LEU A 83 30.64 -1.35 -5.61
#